data_AF-A0A267E4H6-F1
#
_entry.id   AF-A0A267E4H6-F1
#
_cell.length_a   1.000
_cell.length_b   1.000
_cell.length_c   1.000
_cell.angle_alpha   90.00
_cell.angle_beta   90.00
_cell.angle_gamma   90.00
#
_symmetry.space_group_name_H-M   'P 1'
#
loop_
_entity.id
_entity.type
_entity.pdbx_description
1 polymer ?
#
loop_
_entity_poly.entity_id
_entity_poly.type
_entity_poly.pdbx_seq_one_letter_code
_entity_poly.pdbx_strand_id
1 'polypeptide(L)'
;MYKLDTPLDRKEAAAIERRRNREQQRQGRIFNAKVRQIGIDVQGLETQVDEKKQHEQREREREEAFAQDAVRYDKIATLMETRQQADKRALNMYENEFRSLHQQPEARREWDLYDPDALKKDKPARVHDDDPRCTISSLQKFDGEDLNAKARRRLQEEQLREWSLQQQREKDAAKWGQKEADRLYDLKRRELDQRACELAQAEEACRRAINMATADYNNALAREAEERARLRRQQEQDDNATEVSNAIFSDMLTENPAVAQSAFGSHRVVPDRWKGMTPEQQEEVRRIQALQAEEQRRKREAEKREKDEWDRQRALQARTGVLIEREVERVNRDLQRKQAEENLRLAREQKAHKEFLEKELYTNPPTAAYFMQFNTSSR
;
A
#
# COMPACT_ATOMS: atom_id res chain seq x y z
N MET A 1 202.94 -140.49 -26.66
CA MET A 1 202.20 -141.72 -26.30
C MET A 1 201.19 -142.04 -27.40
N TYR A 2 201.05 -143.31 -27.75
CA TYR A 2 200.24 -143.83 -28.85
C TYR A 2 198.74 -143.53 -28.69
N LYS A 3 198.07 -143.24 -29.81
CA LYS A 3 196.62 -143.04 -29.92
C LYS A 3 195.88 -144.37 -29.73
N LEU A 4 194.89 -144.41 -28.82
CA LEU A 4 193.90 -145.47 -28.73
C LEU A 4 192.62 -144.97 -29.42
N ASP A 5 192.37 -145.45 -30.63
CA ASP A 5 191.12 -145.22 -31.36
C ASP A 5 190.07 -146.22 -30.87
N THR A 6 189.24 -145.84 -29.89
CA THR A 6 188.01 -146.56 -29.55
C THR A 6 186.82 -145.96 -30.31
N PRO A 7 186.04 -146.77 -31.07
CA PRO A 7 184.91 -146.27 -31.86
C PRO A 7 183.75 -145.83 -30.95
N LEU A 8 183.29 -144.57 -31.08
CA LEU A 8 182.13 -144.04 -30.37
C LEU A 8 180.79 -144.56 -30.95
N ASP A 9 179.84 -144.83 -30.05
CA ASP A 9 178.53 -145.48 -30.20
C ASP A 9 177.55 -144.77 -31.17
N ARG A 10 176.82 -145.56 -31.98
CA ARG A 10 175.89 -145.09 -33.03
C ARG A 10 174.70 -144.29 -32.51
N LYS A 11 174.23 -144.53 -31.29
CA LYS A 11 173.07 -143.80 -30.70
C LYS A 11 173.48 -142.38 -30.28
N GLU A 12 174.66 -142.27 -29.66
CA GLU A 12 175.28 -140.97 -29.43
C GLU A 12 175.57 -140.29 -30.76
N ALA A 13 176.05 -141.00 -31.78
CA ALA A 13 176.24 -140.44 -33.11
C ALA A 13 174.94 -139.87 -33.72
N ALA A 14 173.78 -140.52 -33.57
CA ALA A 14 172.50 -140.02 -34.08
C ALA A 14 171.92 -138.84 -33.27
N ALA A 15 172.16 -138.79 -31.96
CA ALA A 15 171.80 -137.64 -31.12
C ALA A 15 172.73 -136.45 -31.40
N ILE A 16 174.02 -136.73 -31.59
CA ILE A 16 175.02 -135.77 -32.04
C ILE A 16 174.67 -135.28 -33.43
N GLU A 17 174.27 -136.14 -34.37
CA GLU A 17 173.79 -135.72 -35.69
C GLU A 17 172.52 -134.90 -35.59
N ARG A 18 171.50 -135.28 -34.79
CA ARG A 18 170.31 -134.42 -34.60
C ARG A 18 170.68 -133.07 -34.00
N ARG A 19 171.62 -133.02 -33.05
CA ARG A 19 172.17 -131.76 -32.54
C ARG A 19 172.92 -131.03 -33.63
N ARG A 20 173.79 -131.68 -34.40
CA ARG A 20 174.52 -131.08 -35.52
C ARG A 20 173.59 -130.57 -36.60
N ASN A 21 172.50 -131.27 -36.89
CA ASN A 21 171.56 -130.95 -37.94
C ASN A 21 170.61 -129.84 -37.48
N ARG A 22 170.17 -129.84 -36.21
CA ARG A 22 169.53 -128.65 -35.60
C ARG A 22 170.48 -127.48 -35.54
N GLU A 23 171.74 -127.69 -35.17
CA GLU A 23 172.76 -126.65 -35.13
C GLU A 23 173.07 -126.16 -36.54
N GLN A 24 173.07 -127.02 -37.57
CA GLN A 24 173.24 -126.63 -38.98
C GLN A 24 172.02 -125.87 -39.50
N GLN A 25 170.80 -126.32 -39.22
CA GLN A 25 169.57 -125.59 -39.54
C GLN A 25 169.48 -124.26 -38.79
N ARG A 26 170.01 -124.21 -37.57
CA ARG A 26 170.11 -123.00 -36.74
C ARG A 26 171.21 -122.09 -37.27
N GLN A 27 172.37 -122.63 -37.65
CA GLN A 27 173.47 -121.92 -38.30
C GLN A 27 173.04 -121.36 -39.64
N GLY A 28 172.25 -122.09 -40.43
CA GLY A 28 171.64 -121.58 -41.66
C GLY A 28 170.72 -120.37 -41.42
N ARG A 29 170.08 -120.28 -40.25
CA ARG A 29 169.27 -119.12 -39.83
C ARG A 29 170.10 -117.99 -39.19
N ILE A 30 171.12 -118.36 -38.42
CA ILE A 30 171.97 -117.45 -37.65
C ILE A 30 173.03 -116.80 -38.55
N PHE A 31 173.74 -117.53 -39.39
CA PHE A 31 174.75 -116.95 -40.29
C PHE A 31 174.15 -116.28 -41.52
N ASN A 32 172.91 -116.61 -41.89
CA ASN A 32 172.20 -115.85 -42.92
C ASN A 32 171.70 -114.53 -42.33
N ALA A 33 172.48 -113.47 -42.55
CA ALA A 33 172.18 -112.13 -42.06
C ALA A 33 170.75 -111.67 -42.41
N LYS A 34 170.24 -112.06 -43.58
CA LYS A 34 168.89 -111.69 -44.05
C LYS A 34 167.79 -112.38 -43.25
N VAL A 35 167.94 -113.67 -42.93
CA VAL A 35 166.97 -114.40 -42.08
C VAL A 35 167.08 -113.95 -40.62
N ARG A 36 168.28 -113.60 -40.15
CA ARG A 36 168.48 -113.10 -38.78
C ARG A 36 167.92 -111.69 -38.57
N GLN A 37 168.01 -110.82 -39.57
CA GLN A 37 167.39 -109.49 -39.51
C GLN A 37 165.90 -109.49 -39.85
N ILE A 38 165.44 -110.26 -40.84
CA ILE A 38 164.09 -110.16 -41.42
C ILE A 38 163.50 -111.55 -41.81
N GLY A 39 163.67 -112.56 -40.96
CA GLY A 39 163.05 -113.88 -41.17
C GLY A 39 161.55 -113.84 -40.87
N ILE A 40 160.72 -113.99 -41.90
CA ILE A 40 159.25 -113.92 -41.81
C ILE A 40 158.65 -115.20 -42.40
N ASP A 41 157.74 -115.84 -41.65
CA ASP A 41 156.94 -116.98 -42.14
C ASP A 41 155.71 -116.47 -42.89
N VAL A 42 155.87 -116.32 -44.21
CA VAL A 42 154.82 -115.74 -45.07
C VAL A 42 153.56 -116.60 -45.08
N GLN A 43 153.68 -117.93 -45.11
CA GLN A 43 152.52 -118.83 -45.17
C GLN A 43 151.72 -118.84 -43.85
N GLY A 44 152.41 -118.86 -42.70
CA GLY A 44 151.77 -118.76 -41.40
C GLY A 44 151.06 -117.42 -41.21
N LEU A 45 151.67 -116.32 -41.66
CA LEU A 45 151.05 -114.99 -41.64
C LEU A 45 149.86 -114.89 -42.59
N GLU A 46 149.93 -115.46 -43.80
CA GLU A 46 148.80 -115.55 -44.73
C GLU A 46 147.61 -116.26 -44.11
N THR A 47 147.85 -117.40 -43.44
CA THR A 47 146.80 -118.16 -42.74
C THR A 47 146.18 -117.35 -41.60
N GLN A 48 147.00 -116.68 -40.77
CA GLN A 48 146.51 -115.80 -39.70
C GLN A 48 145.72 -114.60 -40.24
N VAL A 49 146.14 -114.04 -41.38
CA VAL A 49 145.43 -112.96 -42.05
C VAL A 49 144.07 -113.44 -42.55
N ASP A 50 143.98 -114.65 -43.09
CA ASP A 50 142.72 -115.20 -43.58
C ASP A 50 141.76 -115.59 -42.45
N GLU A 51 142.25 -116.16 -41.35
CA GLU A 51 141.43 -116.39 -40.14
C GLU A 51 140.90 -115.08 -39.56
N LYS A 52 141.75 -114.04 -39.47
CA LYS A 52 141.34 -112.71 -39.02
C LYS A 52 140.29 -112.10 -39.93
N LYS A 53 140.44 -112.21 -41.26
CA LYS A 53 139.43 -111.77 -42.23
C LYS A 53 138.10 -112.51 -42.04
N GLN A 54 138.13 -113.83 -41.84
CA GLN A 54 136.91 -114.61 -41.60
C GLN A 54 136.22 -114.25 -40.27
N HIS A 55 137.00 -113.94 -39.23
CA HIS A 55 136.46 -113.48 -37.96
C HIS A 55 135.85 -112.07 -38.10
N GLU A 56 136.57 -111.14 -38.75
CA GLU A 56 136.06 -109.80 -39.07
C GLU A 56 134.79 -109.88 -39.92
N GLN A 57 134.72 -110.79 -40.88
CA GLN A 57 133.53 -110.99 -41.70
C GLN A 57 132.34 -111.53 -40.88
N ARG A 58 132.55 -112.50 -39.99
CA ARG A 58 131.47 -113.01 -39.11
C ARG A 58 130.96 -111.95 -38.13
N GLU A 59 131.85 -111.18 -37.52
CA GLU A 59 131.43 -110.07 -36.64
C GLU A 59 130.69 -109.01 -37.45
N ARG A 60 131.15 -108.69 -38.66
CA ARG A 60 130.44 -107.78 -39.57
C ARG A 60 129.05 -108.29 -39.95
N GLU A 61 128.91 -109.57 -40.31
CA GLU A 61 127.60 -110.18 -40.63
C GLU A 61 126.65 -110.14 -39.42
N ARG A 62 127.18 -110.35 -38.21
CA ARG A 62 126.44 -110.26 -36.95
C ARG A 62 126.02 -108.82 -36.63
N GLU A 63 126.91 -107.85 -36.80
CA GLU A 63 126.61 -106.43 -36.66
C GLU A 63 125.57 -105.98 -37.69
N GLU A 64 125.69 -106.42 -38.94
CA GLU A 64 124.72 -106.17 -40.01
C GLU A 64 123.35 -106.76 -39.68
N ALA A 65 123.28 -107.97 -39.11
CA ALA A 65 122.02 -108.57 -38.66
C ALA A 65 121.37 -107.77 -37.51
N PHE A 66 122.15 -107.36 -36.50
CA PHE A 66 121.63 -106.51 -35.43
C PHE A 66 121.19 -105.12 -35.92
N ALA A 67 121.92 -104.54 -36.88
CA ALA A 67 121.53 -103.29 -37.51
C ALA A 67 120.20 -103.44 -38.27
N GLN A 68 119.99 -104.56 -38.98
CA GLN A 68 118.72 -104.86 -39.64
C GLN A 68 117.57 -105.02 -38.64
N ASP A 69 117.79 -105.69 -37.52
CA ASP A 69 116.78 -105.83 -36.46
C ASP A 69 116.47 -104.48 -35.80
N ALA A 70 117.47 -103.64 -35.54
CA ALA A 70 117.27 -102.28 -35.02
C ALA A 70 116.40 -101.45 -35.97
N VAL A 71 116.67 -101.49 -37.28
CA VAL A 71 115.83 -100.84 -38.31
C VAL A 71 114.41 -101.42 -38.32
N ARG A 72 114.25 -102.73 -38.12
CA ARG A 72 112.92 -103.36 -38.05
C ARG A 72 112.13 -102.88 -36.83
N TYR A 73 112.76 -102.85 -35.65
CA TYR A 73 112.10 -102.39 -34.43
C TYR A 73 111.75 -100.91 -34.47
N ASP A 74 112.61 -100.07 -35.04
CA ASP A 74 112.33 -98.64 -35.26
C ASP A 74 111.12 -98.43 -36.19
N LYS A 75 111.02 -99.20 -37.27
CA LYS A 75 109.83 -99.21 -38.14
C LYS A 75 108.56 -99.64 -37.41
N ILE A 76 108.65 -100.62 -36.51
CA ILE A 76 107.49 -101.06 -35.71
C ILE A 76 107.09 -99.97 -34.71
N ALA A 77 108.06 -99.32 -34.06
CA ALA A 77 107.81 -98.24 -33.11
C ALA A 77 107.13 -97.04 -33.78
N THR A 78 107.64 -96.61 -34.94
CA THR A 78 107.04 -95.51 -35.72
C THR A 78 105.62 -95.84 -36.21
N LEU A 79 105.35 -97.09 -36.62
CA LEU A 79 103.98 -97.54 -36.96
C LEU A 79 103.04 -97.53 -35.75
N MET A 80 103.50 -97.97 -34.58
CA MET A 80 102.69 -97.93 -33.35
C MET A 80 102.43 -96.50 -32.89
N GLU A 81 103.43 -95.62 -32.98
CA GLU A 81 103.29 -94.21 -32.65
C GLU A 81 102.30 -93.50 -33.58
N THR A 82 102.42 -93.70 -34.89
CA THR A 82 101.49 -93.10 -35.87
C THR A 82 100.06 -93.57 -35.65
N ARG A 83 99.84 -94.85 -35.32
CA ARG A 83 98.51 -95.37 -34.94
C ARG A 83 98.01 -94.70 -33.67
N GLN A 84 98.82 -94.62 -32.62
CA GLN A 84 98.44 -93.96 -31.38
C GLN A 84 98.12 -92.47 -31.59
N GLN A 85 98.88 -91.77 -32.43
CA GLN A 85 98.61 -90.38 -32.80
C GLN A 85 97.32 -90.23 -33.63
N ALA A 86 96.99 -91.20 -34.49
CA ALA A 86 95.72 -91.23 -35.21
C ALA A 86 94.54 -91.45 -34.24
N ASP A 87 94.64 -92.40 -33.33
CA ASP A 87 93.61 -92.69 -32.33
C ASP A 87 93.38 -91.49 -31.39
N LYS A 88 94.47 -90.83 -30.93
CA LYS A 88 94.38 -89.58 -30.14
C LYS A 88 93.67 -88.47 -30.92
N ARG A 89 93.96 -88.31 -32.21
CA ARG A 89 93.29 -87.33 -33.06
C ARG A 89 91.80 -87.64 -33.21
N ALA A 90 91.44 -88.89 -33.48
CA ALA A 90 90.05 -89.32 -33.58
C ALA A 90 89.29 -89.08 -32.28
N LEU A 91 89.86 -89.45 -31.13
CA LEU A 91 89.24 -89.24 -29.82
C LEU A 91 89.01 -87.76 -29.53
N ASN A 92 89.99 -86.90 -29.81
CA ASN A 92 89.81 -85.45 -29.67
C ASN A 92 88.75 -84.89 -30.63
N MET A 93 88.63 -85.43 -31.84
CA MET A 93 87.56 -85.04 -32.77
C MET A 93 86.18 -85.41 -32.21
N TYR A 94 86.00 -86.65 -31.73
CA TYR A 94 84.74 -87.09 -31.12
C TYR A 94 84.39 -86.31 -29.84
N GLU A 95 85.39 -85.98 -29.02
CA GLU A 95 85.17 -85.17 -27.83
C GLU A 95 84.71 -83.75 -28.19
N ASN A 96 85.34 -83.13 -29.20
CA ASN A 96 84.91 -81.81 -29.68
C ASN A 96 83.53 -81.87 -30.34
N GLU A 97 83.22 -82.92 -31.09
CA GLU A 97 81.90 -83.16 -31.66
C GLU A 97 80.85 -83.27 -30.55
N PHE A 98 81.10 -84.09 -29.52
CA PHE A 98 80.21 -84.22 -28.37
C PHE A 98 80.01 -82.90 -27.63
N ARG A 99 81.09 -82.14 -27.39
CA ARG A 99 81.03 -80.79 -26.79
C ARG A 99 80.15 -79.87 -27.64
N SER A 100 80.32 -79.90 -28.97
CA SER A 100 79.57 -79.06 -29.89
C SER A 100 78.08 -79.45 -30.04
N LEU A 101 77.73 -80.72 -29.83
CA LEU A 101 76.35 -81.17 -29.97
C LEU A 101 75.58 -81.06 -28.65
N HIS A 102 76.24 -81.32 -27.51
CA HIS A 102 75.56 -81.55 -26.24
C HIS A 102 75.96 -80.59 -25.11
N GLN A 103 77.03 -79.81 -25.27
CA GLN A 103 77.52 -78.89 -24.23
C GLN A 103 77.44 -77.42 -24.65
N GLN A 104 76.53 -77.10 -25.57
CA GLN A 104 76.28 -75.74 -26.00
C GLN A 104 75.68 -74.90 -24.87
N PRO A 105 76.05 -73.61 -24.74
CA PRO A 105 75.49 -72.73 -23.72
C PRO A 105 73.97 -72.67 -23.71
N GLU A 106 73.34 -72.72 -24.90
CA GLU A 106 71.90 -72.66 -25.11
C GLU A 106 71.14 -73.87 -24.58
N ALA A 107 71.84 -75.01 -24.45
CA ALA A 107 71.26 -76.26 -23.94
C ALA A 107 71.31 -76.37 -22.41
N ARG A 108 71.86 -75.36 -21.72
CA ARG A 108 71.90 -75.32 -20.25
C ARG A 108 70.49 -75.13 -19.69
N ARG A 109 70.23 -75.73 -18.52
CA ARG A 109 68.93 -75.65 -17.85
C ARG A 109 68.54 -74.21 -17.52
N GLU A 110 69.53 -73.42 -17.14
CA GLU A 110 69.40 -72.03 -16.74
C GLU A 110 69.71 -71.03 -17.87
N TRP A 111 69.76 -71.49 -19.14
CA TRP A 111 70.03 -70.60 -20.28
C TRP A 111 69.00 -69.47 -20.39
N ASP A 112 67.74 -69.73 -20.07
CA ASP A 112 66.67 -68.72 -20.05
C ASP A 112 66.99 -67.51 -19.15
N LEU A 113 67.76 -67.71 -18.08
CA LEU A 113 68.24 -66.64 -17.19
C LEU A 113 69.46 -65.89 -17.73
N TYR A 114 70.29 -66.55 -18.54
CA TYR A 114 71.55 -65.99 -19.08
C TYR A 114 71.45 -65.55 -20.55
N ASP A 115 70.32 -65.80 -21.21
CA ASP A 115 70.08 -65.45 -22.60
C ASP A 115 70.23 -63.92 -22.78
N PRO A 116 71.21 -63.46 -23.59
CA PRO A 116 71.44 -62.03 -23.82
C PRO A 116 70.22 -61.32 -24.42
N ASP A 117 69.35 -62.05 -25.11
CA ASP A 117 68.14 -61.53 -25.73
C ASP A 117 66.88 -61.75 -24.88
N ALA A 118 66.99 -62.21 -23.62
CA ALA A 118 65.85 -62.48 -22.74
C ALA A 118 64.88 -61.29 -22.65
N LEU A 119 65.40 -60.07 -22.46
CA LEU A 119 64.59 -58.85 -22.38
C LEU A 119 63.87 -58.48 -23.69
N LYS A 120 64.38 -58.93 -24.85
CA LYS A 120 63.73 -58.70 -26.15
C LYS A 120 62.62 -59.73 -26.41
N LYS A 121 62.78 -60.94 -25.89
CA LYS A 121 61.81 -62.04 -25.99
C LYS A 121 60.68 -61.89 -24.97
N ASP A 122 60.94 -61.23 -23.85
CA ASP A 122 59.97 -61.00 -22.79
C ASP A 122 58.86 -60.02 -23.23
N LYS A 123 57.65 -60.23 -22.69
CA LYS A 123 56.50 -59.38 -22.97
C LYS A 123 56.34 -58.35 -21.86
N PRO A 124 55.85 -57.14 -22.16
CA PRO A 124 55.47 -56.18 -21.12
C PRO A 124 54.52 -56.81 -20.08
N ALA A 125 54.65 -56.37 -18.83
CA ALA A 125 53.86 -56.87 -17.70
C ALA A 125 52.34 -56.70 -17.88
N ARG A 126 51.93 -55.67 -18.63
CA ARG A 126 50.56 -55.42 -19.11
C ARG A 126 50.61 -55.02 -20.57
N VAL A 127 49.93 -55.76 -21.45
CA VAL A 127 49.94 -55.51 -22.92
C VAL A 127 48.81 -54.59 -23.35
N HIS A 128 47.63 -54.74 -22.75
CA HIS A 128 46.46 -53.87 -22.97
C HIS A 128 45.56 -53.86 -21.73
N ASP A 129 44.55 -53.01 -21.70
CA ASP A 129 43.70 -52.79 -20.52
C ASP A 129 42.90 -54.02 -20.08
N ASP A 130 42.60 -54.93 -21.00
CA ASP A 130 41.86 -56.16 -20.75
C ASP A 130 42.77 -57.40 -20.76
N ASP A 131 44.05 -57.25 -20.39
CA ASP A 131 45.01 -58.37 -20.35
C ASP A 131 44.58 -59.40 -19.30
N PRO A 132 44.20 -60.63 -19.70
CA PRO A 132 43.72 -61.64 -18.75
C PRO A 132 44.81 -62.11 -17.78
N ARG A 133 46.09 -61.83 -18.06
CA ARG A 133 47.21 -62.11 -17.15
C ARG A 133 47.25 -61.14 -15.96
N CYS A 134 46.68 -59.94 -16.12
CA CYS A 134 46.63 -58.90 -15.09
C CYS A 134 45.48 -59.14 -14.11
N THR A 135 45.62 -60.18 -13.29
CA THR A 135 44.67 -60.49 -12.20
C THR A 135 44.86 -59.52 -11.02
N ILE A 136 43.93 -59.54 -10.06
CA ILE A 136 43.95 -58.67 -8.87
C ILE A 136 45.28 -58.80 -8.09
N SER A 137 45.84 -60.01 -7.98
CA SER A 137 47.11 -60.26 -7.28
C SER A 137 48.34 -59.72 -8.02
N SER A 138 48.25 -59.51 -9.33
CA SER A 138 49.38 -59.06 -10.16
C SER A 138 49.76 -57.59 -9.91
N LEU A 139 48.84 -56.79 -9.33
CA LEU A 139 49.00 -55.36 -9.08
C LEU A 139 49.34 -54.53 -10.35
N GLN A 140 49.07 -55.05 -11.54
CA GLN A 140 49.32 -54.36 -12.82
C GLN A 140 48.09 -53.57 -13.34
N LYS A 141 46.91 -53.82 -12.78
CA LYS A 141 45.64 -53.15 -13.11
C LYS A 141 44.89 -52.83 -11.82
N PHE A 142 44.43 -51.59 -11.69
CA PHE A 142 43.66 -51.12 -10.54
C PHE A 142 42.33 -50.55 -11.01
N ASP A 143 41.22 -50.95 -10.39
CA ASP A 143 39.89 -50.46 -10.77
C ASP A 143 39.67 -48.96 -10.47
N GLY A 144 40.51 -48.36 -9.63
CA GLY A 144 40.52 -46.92 -9.41
C GLY A 144 41.14 -46.11 -10.56
N GLU A 145 41.88 -46.76 -11.46
CA GLU A 145 42.45 -46.16 -12.67
C GLU A 145 41.33 -45.95 -13.70
N ASP A 146 40.75 -44.74 -13.72
CA ASP A 146 39.68 -44.43 -14.64
C ASP A 146 40.19 -43.85 -15.97
N LEU A 147 40.34 -44.74 -16.95
CA LEU A 147 40.70 -44.39 -18.32
C LEU A 147 39.61 -43.54 -19.02
N ASN A 148 38.35 -43.66 -18.58
CA ASN A 148 37.20 -42.95 -19.14
C ASN A 148 36.92 -41.61 -18.46
N ALA A 149 37.80 -41.12 -17.57
CA ALA A 149 37.59 -39.90 -16.81
C ALA A 149 37.30 -38.68 -17.70
N LYS A 150 37.99 -38.56 -18.85
CA LYS A 150 37.75 -37.48 -19.83
C LYS A 150 36.36 -37.57 -20.46
N ALA A 151 35.94 -38.76 -20.88
CA ALA A 151 34.62 -38.96 -21.47
C ALA A 151 33.50 -38.69 -20.45
N ARG A 152 33.66 -39.18 -19.22
CA ARG A 152 32.72 -38.90 -18.12
C ARG A 152 32.63 -37.41 -17.82
N ARG A 153 33.76 -36.71 -17.73
CA ARG A 153 33.78 -35.26 -17.49
C ARG A 153 33.06 -34.49 -18.61
N ARG A 154 33.31 -34.86 -19.87
CA ARG A 154 32.61 -34.26 -21.00
C ARG A 154 31.10 -34.44 -20.91
N LEU A 155 30.62 -35.65 -20.59
CA LEU A 155 29.19 -35.91 -20.40
C LEU A 155 28.61 -35.08 -19.24
N GLN A 156 29.35 -34.95 -18.13
CA GLN A 156 28.95 -34.11 -17.00
C GLN A 156 28.86 -32.63 -17.37
N GLU A 157 29.81 -32.13 -18.16
CA GLU A 157 29.81 -30.75 -18.68
C GLU A 157 28.64 -30.51 -19.64
N GLU A 158 28.34 -31.47 -20.51
CA GLU A 158 27.17 -31.42 -21.42
C GLU A 158 25.85 -31.40 -20.63
N GLN A 159 25.71 -32.27 -19.63
CA GLN A 159 24.55 -32.29 -18.72
C GLN A 159 24.39 -30.96 -17.96
N LEU A 160 25.48 -30.45 -17.39
CA LEU A 160 25.46 -29.20 -16.65
C LEU A 160 25.08 -28.02 -17.55
N ARG A 161 25.57 -28.01 -18.79
CA ARG A 161 25.21 -27.01 -19.80
C ARG A 161 23.73 -27.07 -20.13
N GLU A 162 23.18 -28.25 -20.38
CA GLU A 162 21.75 -28.44 -20.68
C GLU A 162 20.87 -27.97 -19.52
N TRP A 163 21.18 -28.39 -18.29
CA TRP A 163 20.45 -27.97 -17.09
C TRP A 163 20.52 -26.46 -16.87
N SER A 164 21.70 -25.86 -17.06
CA SER A 164 21.88 -24.41 -16.93
C SER A 164 21.06 -23.65 -17.97
N LEU A 165 21.03 -24.14 -19.21
CA LEU A 165 20.26 -23.52 -20.29
C LEU A 165 18.74 -23.66 -20.06
N GLN A 166 18.30 -24.82 -19.57
CA GLN A 166 16.90 -25.02 -19.20
C GLN A 166 16.50 -24.07 -18.07
N GLN A 167 17.29 -23.98 -17.00
CA GLN A 167 17.02 -23.09 -15.88
C GLN A 167 17.00 -21.61 -16.31
N GLN A 168 17.89 -21.20 -17.22
CA GLN A 168 17.86 -19.85 -17.79
C GLN A 168 16.56 -19.59 -18.55
N ARG A 169 16.16 -20.51 -19.43
CA ARG A 169 14.90 -20.40 -20.20
C ARG A 169 13.68 -20.31 -19.29
N GLU A 170 13.59 -21.16 -18.28
CA GLU A 170 12.50 -21.14 -17.30
C GLU A 170 12.47 -19.83 -16.51
N LYS A 171 13.63 -19.35 -16.07
CA LYS A 171 13.74 -18.07 -15.36
C LYS A 171 13.35 -16.88 -16.23
N ASP A 172 13.76 -16.87 -17.49
CA ASP A 172 13.42 -15.79 -18.42
C ASP A 172 11.94 -15.84 -18.82
N ALA A 173 11.37 -17.03 -19.01
CA ALA A 173 9.93 -17.21 -19.22
C ALA A 173 9.12 -16.74 -18.00
N ALA A 174 9.54 -17.08 -16.78
CA ALA A 174 8.90 -16.63 -15.55
C ALA A 174 8.98 -15.10 -15.39
N LYS A 175 10.14 -14.49 -15.68
CA LYS A 175 10.30 -13.02 -15.70
C LYS A 175 9.41 -12.37 -16.74
N TRP A 176 9.29 -12.94 -17.93
CA TRP A 176 8.42 -12.43 -18.98
C TRP A 176 6.96 -12.51 -18.57
N GLY A 177 6.54 -13.65 -18.00
CA GLY A 177 5.21 -13.84 -17.44
C GLY A 177 4.88 -12.84 -16.32
N GLN A 178 5.82 -12.58 -15.41
CA GLN A 178 5.66 -11.54 -14.38
C GLN A 178 5.51 -10.14 -15.00
N LYS A 179 6.38 -9.77 -15.94
CA LYS A 179 6.29 -8.45 -16.62
C LYS A 179 4.97 -8.25 -17.34
N GLU A 180 4.46 -9.29 -18.01
CA GLU A 180 3.17 -9.20 -18.70
C GLU A 180 2.01 -9.12 -17.70
N ALA A 181 2.07 -9.88 -16.60
CA ALA A 181 1.08 -9.78 -15.52
C ALA A 181 1.08 -8.39 -14.87
N ASP A 182 2.26 -7.82 -14.57
CA ASP A 182 2.41 -6.47 -14.03
C ASP A 182 1.87 -5.43 -15.02
N ARG A 183 2.16 -5.57 -16.31
CA ARG A 183 1.63 -4.70 -17.37
C ARG A 183 0.11 -4.74 -17.42
N LEU A 184 -0.49 -5.94 -17.38
CA LEU A 184 -1.94 -6.11 -17.39
C LEU A 184 -2.57 -5.52 -16.13
N TYR A 185 -1.92 -5.69 -14.97
CA TYR A 185 -2.35 -5.09 -13.71
C TYR A 185 -2.32 -3.55 -13.79
N ASP A 186 -1.24 -2.97 -14.30
CA ASP A 186 -1.12 -1.52 -14.48
C ASP A 186 -2.18 -0.96 -15.46
N LEU A 187 -2.44 -1.66 -16.56
CA LEU A 187 -3.52 -1.29 -17.49
C LEU A 187 -4.87 -1.34 -16.79
N LYS A 188 -5.14 -2.39 -16.01
CA LYS A 188 -6.40 -2.52 -15.27
C LYS A 188 -6.55 -1.42 -14.22
N ARG A 189 -5.46 -1.07 -13.54
CA ARG A 189 -5.44 0.03 -12.55
C ARG A 189 -5.80 1.36 -13.21
N ARG A 190 -5.19 1.67 -14.36
CA ARG A 190 -5.51 2.88 -15.14
C ARG A 190 -6.96 2.93 -15.58
N GLU A 191 -7.51 1.80 -16.04
CA GLU A 191 -8.93 1.69 -16.43
C GLU A 191 -9.85 1.98 -15.22
N LEU A 192 -9.54 1.41 -14.06
CA LEU A 192 -10.31 1.64 -12.83
C LEU A 192 -10.23 3.10 -12.37
N ASP A 193 -9.04 3.70 -12.40
CA ASP A 193 -8.83 5.11 -12.07
C ASP A 193 -9.64 6.03 -13.01
N GLN A 194 -9.60 5.77 -14.33
CA GLN A 194 -10.41 6.49 -15.31
C GLN A 194 -11.90 6.38 -15.02
N ARG A 195 -12.38 5.16 -14.76
CA ARG A 195 -13.79 4.91 -14.43
C ARG A 195 -14.22 5.59 -13.14
N ALA A 196 -13.33 5.66 -12.14
CA ALA A 196 -13.59 6.38 -10.90
C ALA A 196 -13.71 7.89 -11.14
N CYS A 197 -12.83 8.47 -11.98
CA CYS A 197 -12.94 9.87 -12.39
C CYS A 197 -14.24 10.16 -13.15
N GLU A 198 -14.63 9.30 -14.09
CA GLU A 198 -15.89 9.43 -14.84
C GLU A 198 -17.11 9.37 -13.92
N LEU A 199 -17.13 8.43 -12.97
CA LEU A 199 -18.21 8.31 -11.98
C LEU A 199 -18.28 9.54 -11.07
N ALA A 200 -17.15 10.06 -10.61
CA ALA A 200 -17.12 11.28 -9.80
C ALA A 200 -17.66 12.49 -10.58
N GLN A 201 -17.26 12.66 -11.84
CA GLN A 201 -17.77 13.72 -12.70
C GLN A 201 -19.28 13.59 -12.94
N ALA A 202 -19.78 12.36 -13.16
CA ALA A 202 -21.19 12.09 -13.33
C ALA A 202 -22.00 12.38 -12.05
N GLU A 203 -21.47 12.02 -10.88
CA GLU A 203 -22.08 12.34 -9.59
C GLU A 203 -22.15 13.85 -9.36
N GLU A 204 -21.06 14.59 -9.62
CA GLU A 204 -21.05 16.05 -9.52
C GLU A 204 -22.03 16.71 -10.50
N ALA A 205 -22.13 16.20 -11.73
CA ALA A 205 -23.11 16.68 -12.70
C ALA A 205 -24.55 16.44 -12.20
N CYS A 206 -24.83 15.26 -11.64
CA CYS A 206 -26.13 14.93 -11.09
C CYS A 206 -26.48 15.81 -9.87
N ARG A 207 -25.54 16.00 -8.93
CA ARG A 207 -25.72 16.91 -7.79
C ARG A 207 -26.00 18.34 -8.24
N ARG A 208 -25.26 18.85 -9.23
CA ARG A 208 -25.51 20.18 -9.82
C ARG A 208 -26.90 20.26 -10.43
N ALA A 209 -27.32 19.26 -11.20
CA ALA A 209 -28.66 19.23 -11.81
C ALA A 209 -29.77 19.22 -10.74
N ILE A 210 -29.63 18.42 -9.67
CA ILE A 210 -30.59 18.37 -8.56
C ILE A 210 -30.66 19.72 -7.84
N ASN A 211 -29.51 20.34 -7.55
CA ASN A 211 -29.45 21.63 -6.90
C ASN A 211 -30.10 22.73 -7.76
N MET A 212 -29.83 22.73 -9.07
CA MET A 212 -30.48 23.65 -10.01
C MET A 212 -32.00 23.46 -10.04
N ALA A 213 -32.47 22.22 -10.19
CA ALA A 213 -33.90 21.92 -10.19
C ALA A 213 -34.60 22.32 -8.89
N THR A 214 -33.92 22.14 -7.75
CA THR A 214 -34.45 22.54 -6.43
C THR A 214 -34.46 24.06 -6.28
N ALA A 215 -33.44 24.76 -6.76
CA ALA A 215 -33.40 26.22 -6.80
C ALA A 215 -34.53 26.78 -7.68
N ASP A 216 -34.73 26.22 -8.88
CA ASP A 216 -35.81 26.62 -9.79
C ASP A 216 -37.19 26.37 -9.18
N TYR A 217 -37.38 25.22 -8.51
CA TYR A 217 -38.61 24.91 -7.79
C TYR A 217 -38.86 25.90 -6.64
N ASN A 218 -37.86 26.21 -5.83
CA ASN A 218 -37.98 27.18 -4.73
C ASN A 218 -38.27 28.59 -5.26
N ASN A 219 -37.65 28.98 -6.37
CA ASN A 219 -37.92 30.26 -7.03
C ASN A 219 -39.37 30.32 -7.56
N ALA A 220 -39.86 29.23 -8.15
CA ALA A 220 -41.25 29.13 -8.58
C ALA A 220 -42.23 29.23 -7.39
N LEU A 221 -41.93 28.53 -6.28
CA LEU A 221 -42.72 28.57 -5.06
C LEU A 221 -42.74 29.97 -4.42
N ALA A 222 -41.59 30.67 -4.45
CA ALA A 222 -41.49 32.06 -3.98
C ALA A 222 -42.36 33.01 -4.83
N ARG A 223 -42.31 32.89 -6.16
CA ARG A 223 -43.19 33.68 -7.06
C ARG A 223 -44.67 33.39 -6.82
N GLU A 224 -45.02 32.12 -6.63
CA GLU A 224 -46.41 31.74 -6.32
C GLU A 224 -46.87 32.32 -4.97
N ALA A 225 -46.01 32.29 -3.95
CA ALA A 225 -46.30 32.90 -2.66
C ALA A 225 -46.46 34.42 -2.75
N GLU A 226 -45.61 35.11 -3.53
CA GLU A 226 -45.73 36.54 -3.81
C GLU A 226 -47.05 36.89 -4.50
N GLU A 227 -47.44 36.14 -5.53
CA GLU A 227 -48.72 36.36 -6.23
C GLU A 227 -49.92 36.08 -5.32
N ARG A 228 -49.88 35.00 -4.50
CA ARG A 228 -50.93 34.77 -3.49
C ARG A 228 -51.02 35.92 -2.48
N ALA A 229 -49.88 36.44 -2.01
CA ALA A 229 -49.85 37.57 -1.08
C ALA A 229 -50.34 38.87 -1.72
N ARG A 230 -50.09 39.07 -3.01
CA ARG A 230 -50.63 40.19 -3.79
C ARG A 230 -52.15 40.07 -3.94
N LEU A 231 -52.66 38.89 -4.31
CA LEU A 231 -54.09 38.63 -4.42
C LEU A 231 -54.81 38.81 -3.08
N ARG A 232 -54.23 38.32 -1.98
CA ARG A 232 -54.77 38.55 -0.62
C ARG A 232 -54.83 40.03 -0.28
N ARG A 233 -53.77 40.79 -0.59
CA ARG A 233 -53.76 42.25 -0.38
C ARG A 233 -54.83 42.96 -1.23
N GLN A 234 -55.06 42.52 -2.47
CA GLN A 234 -56.13 43.05 -3.30
C GLN A 234 -57.51 42.72 -2.71
N GLN A 235 -57.74 41.47 -2.30
CA GLN A 235 -58.98 41.08 -1.62
C GLN A 235 -59.21 41.88 -0.34
N GLU A 236 -58.19 42.04 0.50
CA GLU A 236 -58.27 42.84 1.72
C GLU A 236 -58.59 44.31 1.41
N GLN A 237 -58.01 44.89 0.34
CA GLN A 237 -58.36 46.24 -0.11
C GLN A 237 -59.80 46.33 -0.61
N ASP A 238 -60.28 45.35 -1.37
CA ASP A 238 -61.65 45.29 -1.88
C ASP A 238 -62.67 45.11 -0.74
N ASP A 239 -62.36 44.24 0.24
CA ASP A 239 -63.16 44.02 1.44
C ASP A 239 -63.22 45.29 2.29
N ASN A 240 -62.08 45.94 2.53
CA ASN A 240 -62.01 47.22 3.23
C ASN A 240 -62.82 48.31 2.51
N ALA A 241 -62.71 48.40 1.18
CA ALA A 241 -63.49 49.35 0.39
C ALA A 241 -64.99 49.07 0.48
N THR A 242 -65.37 47.79 0.47
CA THR A 242 -66.75 47.34 0.63
C THR A 242 -67.29 47.64 2.02
N GLU A 243 -66.51 47.42 3.07
CA GLU A 243 -66.85 47.78 4.45
C GLU A 243 -67.06 49.30 4.59
N VAL A 244 -66.12 50.10 4.08
CA VAL A 244 -66.21 51.57 4.09
C VAL A 244 -67.46 52.03 3.33
N SER A 245 -67.73 51.49 2.15
CA SER A 245 -68.93 51.80 1.37
C SER A 245 -70.20 51.43 2.14
N ASN A 246 -70.27 50.22 2.69
CA ASN A 246 -71.41 49.78 3.49
C ASN A 246 -71.63 50.64 4.73
N ALA A 247 -70.56 51.09 5.39
CA ALA A 247 -70.65 52.01 6.51
C ALA A 247 -71.19 53.37 6.08
N ILE A 248 -70.60 53.98 5.03
CA ILE A 248 -71.01 55.28 4.49
C ILE A 248 -72.49 55.28 4.09
N PHE A 249 -72.96 54.24 3.41
CA PHE A 249 -74.35 54.12 2.96
C PHE A 249 -75.26 53.45 3.99
N SER A 250 -74.76 53.14 5.19
CA SER A 250 -75.59 52.58 6.24
C SER A 250 -76.65 53.58 6.70
N ASP A 251 -77.80 53.05 7.08
CA ASP A 251 -78.90 53.83 7.66
C ASP A 251 -78.51 54.58 8.96
N MET A 252 -77.44 54.13 9.63
CA MET A 252 -76.90 54.77 10.82
C MET A 252 -76.13 56.04 10.48
N LEU A 253 -75.15 55.98 9.56
CA LEU A 253 -74.32 57.15 9.21
C LEU A 253 -75.04 58.14 8.28
N THR A 254 -75.95 57.66 7.42
CA THR A 254 -76.77 58.52 6.55
C THR A 254 -77.93 59.20 7.28
N GLU A 255 -78.13 58.85 8.56
CA GLU A 255 -79.23 59.33 9.39
C GLU A 255 -80.62 59.21 8.71
N ASN A 256 -80.82 58.14 7.94
CA ASN A 256 -82.00 57.96 7.09
C ASN A 256 -83.32 58.05 7.91
N PRO A 257 -84.20 59.03 7.62
CA PRO A 257 -85.45 59.22 8.36
C PRO A 257 -86.50 58.14 8.05
N ALA A 258 -86.36 57.37 6.97
CA ALA A 258 -87.28 56.30 6.60
C ALA A 258 -87.28 55.15 7.63
N VAL A 259 -86.19 54.98 8.37
CA VAL A 259 -86.01 53.95 9.41
C VAL A 259 -86.98 54.15 10.59
N ALA A 260 -87.52 55.35 10.75
CA ALA A 260 -88.53 55.69 11.76
C ALA A 260 -89.96 55.22 11.38
N GLN A 261 -90.20 54.80 10.13
CA GLN A 261 -91.51 54.35 9.67
C GLN A 261 -91.87 53.01 10.33
N SER A 262 -93.02 52.96 10.99
CA SER A 262 -93.50 51.71 11.59
C SER A 262 -94.10 50.79 10.53
N ALA A 263 -93.79 49.50 10.62
CA ALA A 263 -94.47 48.47 9.83
C ALA A 263 -96.00 48.40 10.09
N PHE A 264 -96.47 48.94 11.23
CA PHE A 264 -97.88 48.93 11.62
C PHE A 264 -98.69 50.13 11.11
N GLY A 265 -98.12 50.98 10.25
CA GLY A 265 -98.85 52.03 9.53
C GLY A 265 -98.11 53.36 9.44
N SER A 266 -98.39 54.12 8.37
CA SER A 266 -97.70 55.37 8.01
C SER A 266 -97.84 56.50 9.04
N HIS A 267 -98.87 56.48 9.87
CA HIS A 267 -99.11 57.47 10.93
C HIS A 267 -98.35 57.15 12.23
N ARG A 268 -97.68 56.00 12.31
CA ARG A 268 -97.00 55.52 13.51
C ARG A 268 -95.50 55.56 13.30
N VAL A 269 -94.78 56.14 14.26
CA VAL A 269 -93.32 56.19 14.26
C VAL A 269 -92.75 55.21 15.29
N VAL A 270 -91.60 54.62 15.00
CA VAL A 270 -90.84 53.83 15.97
C VAL A 270 -90.13 54.80 16.93
N PRO A 271 -90.48 54.82 18.23
CA PRO A 271 -90.01 55.87 19.15
C PRO A 271 -88.49 56.00 19.21
N ASP A 272 -87.79 54.88 19.27
CA ASP A 272 -86.34 54.80 19.45
C ASP A 272 -85.55 55.30 18.23
N ARG A 273 -86.21 55.40 17.07
CA ARG A 273 -85.61 55.74 15.77
C ARG A 273 -86.14 57.06 15.22
N TRP A 274 -86.92 57.79 16.01
CA TRP A 274 -87.53 59.05 15.59
C TRP A 274 -86.50 60.18 15.55
N LYS A 275 -86.31 60.77 14.36
CA LYS A 275 -85.29 61.80 14.07
C LYS A 275 -85.91 63.17 13.77
N GLY A 276 -86.91 63.55 14.56
CA GLY A 276 -87.62 64.83 14.42
C GLY A 276 -88.68 64.85 13.31
N MET A 277 -89.27 66.03 13.10
CA MET A 277 -90.32 66.26 12.10
C MET A 277 -89.72 66.45 10.70
N THR A 278 -90.41 65.96 9.67
CA THR A 278 -89.98 66.17 8.28
C THR A 278 -90.00 67.65 7.91
N PRO A 279 -89.18 68.11 6.94
CA PRO A 279 -89.19 69.50 6.49
C PRO A 279 -90.59 69.98 6.10
N GLU A 280 -91.38 69.12 5.42
CA GLU A 280 -92.77 69.40 5.04
C GLU A 280 -93.67 69.63 6.27
N GLN A 281 -93.53 68.81 7.33
CA GLN A 281 -94.27 69.00 8.58
C GLN A 281 -93.87 70.30 9.29
N GLN A 282 -92.58 70.64 9.29
CA GLN A 282 -92.11 71.89 9.89
C GLN A 282 -92.60 73.11 9.12
N GLU A 283 -92.63 73.06 7.78
CA GLU A 283 -93.19 74.12 6.94
C GLU A 283 -94.68 74.31 7.19
N GLU A 284 -95.44 73.22 7.31
CA GLU A 284 -96.88 73.31 7.63
C GLU A 284 -97.10 73.90 9.03
N VAL A 285 -96.29 73.53 10.03
CA VAL A 285 -96.35 74.15 11.37
C VAL A 285 -96.03 75.65 11.29
N ARG A 286 -95.00 76.07 10.53
CA ARG A 286 -94.68 77.49 10.34
C ARG A 286 -95.82 78.24 9.64
N ARG A 287 -96.46 77.61 8.66
CA ARG A 287 -97.62 78.15 7.96
C ARG A 287 -98.80 78.37 8.91
N ILE A 288 -99.10 77.37 9.75
CA ILE A 288 -100.15 77.46 10.76
C ILE A 288 -99.83 78.56 11.80
N GLN A 289 -98.58 78.66 12.26
CA GLN A 289 -98.15 79.72 13.19
C GLN A 289 -98.31 81.12 12.58
N ALA A 290 -97.98 81.29 11.30
CA ALA A 290 -98.17 82.57 10.60
C ALA A 290 -99.65 82.96 10.54
N LEU A 291 -100.54 82.00 10.24
CA LEU A 291 -101.99 82.21 10.27
C LEU A 291 -102.50 82.60 11.67
N GLN A 292 -102.03 81.91 12.71
CA GLN A 292 -102.38 82.22 14.11
C GLN A 292 -101.91 83.61 14.53
N ALA A 293 -100.71 84.03 14.12
CA ALA A 293 -100.19 85.37 14.40
C ALA A 293 -101.04 86.46 13.73
N GLU A 294 -101.51 86.21 12.50
CA GLU A 294 -102.41 87.12 11.79
C GLU A 294 -103.79 87.19 12.47
N GLU A 295 -104.35 86.06 12.88
CA GLU A 295 -105.62 86.00 13.62
C GLU A 295 -105.54 86.74 14.95
N GLN A 296 -104.45 86.56 15.71
CA GLN A 296 -104.22 87.27 16.96
C GLN A 296 -104.06 88.78 16.77
N ARG A 297 -103.42 89.22 15.68
CA ARG A 297 -103.34 90.64 15.34
C ARG A 297 -104.74 91.24 15.11
N ARG A 298 -105.61 90.52 14.38
CA ARG A 298 -107.00 90.94 14.15
C ARG A 298 -107.81 91.03 15.44
N LYS A 299 -107.64 90.07 16.38
CA LYS A 299 -108.30 90.12 17.70
C LYS A 299 -107.85 91.33 18.53
N ARG A 300 -106.54 91.61 18.60
CA ARG A 300 -106.01 92.78 19.32
C ARG A 300 -106.49 94.11 18.76
N GLU A 301 -106.61 94.23 17.43
CA GLU A 301 -107.16 95.43 16.78
C GLU A 301 -108.65 95.63 17.13
N ALA A 302 -109.42 94.55 17.23
CA ALA A 302 -110.82 94.61 17.65
C ALA A 302 -110.97 95.01 19.12
N GLU A 303 -110.21 94.40 20.03
CA GLU A 303 -110.21 94.75 21.47
C GLU A 303 -109.80 96.20 21.71
N LYS A 304 -108.82 96.72 20.94
CA LYS A 304 -108.41 98.13 21.05
C LYS A 304 -109.54 99.09 20.67
N ARG A 305 -110.31 98.78 19.62
CA ARG A 305 -111.47 99.60 19.21
C ARG A 305 -112.55 99.61 20.28
N GLU A 306 -112.85 98.45 20.85
CA GLU A 306 -113.85 98.32 21.92
C GLU A 306 -113.43 99.09 23.19
N LYS A 307 -112.15 99.04 23.55
CA LYS A 307 -111.59 99.81 24.67
C LYS A 307 -111.66 101.32 24.44
N ASP A 308 -111.33 101.80 23.24
CA ASP A 308 -111.39 103.22 22.87
C ASP A 308 -112.85 103.76 22.87
N GLU A 309 -113.84 102.91 22.61
CA GLU A 309 -115.27 103.23 22.75
C GLU A 309 -115.70 103.28 24.22
N TRP A 310 -115.25 102.32 25.03
CA TRP A 310 -115.53 102.29 26.47
C TRP A 310 -114.95 103.49 27.22
N ASP A 311 -113.71 103.88 26.91
CA ASP A 311 -113.05 105.03 27.54
C ASP A 311 -113.73 106.36 27.14
N ARG A 312 -114.26 106.46 25.91
CA ARG A 312 -115.11 107.60 25.50
C ARG A 312 -116.40 107.70 26.30
N GLN A 313 -117.09 106.58 26.52
CA GLN A 313 -118.30 106.57 27.37
C GLN A 313 -117.98 106.94 28.82
N ARG A 314 -116.88 106.43 29.38
CA ARG A 314 -116.45 106.74 30.75
C ARG A 314 -116.15 108.23 30.94
N ALA A 315 -115.46 108.86 29.99
CA ALA A 315 -115.15 110.29 30.05
C ALA A 315 -116.41 111.17 30.00
N LEU A 316 -117.41 110.78 29.19
CA LEU A 316 -118.73 111.42 29.14
C LEU A 316 -119.46 111.31 30.48
N GLN A 317 -119.51 110.11 31.06
CA GLN A 317 -120.17 109.85 32.36
C GLN A 317 -119.51 110.63 33.51
N ALA A 318 -118.17 110.71 33.54
CA ALA A 318 -117.45 111.50 34.53
C ALA A 318 -117.78 113.00 34.42
N ARG A 319 -117.89 113.54 33.19
CA ARG A 319 -118.29 114.93 32.96
C ARG A 319 -119.71 115.22 33.46
N THR A 320 -120.65 114.31 33.23
CA THR A 320 -122.02 114.44 33.76
C THR A 320 -122.07 114.32 35.29
N GLY A 321 -121.25 113.46 35.90
CA GLY A 321 -121.17 113.33 37.36
C GLY A 321 -120.75 114.63 38.06
N VAL A 322 -119.71 115.31 37.54
CA VAL A 322 -119.23 116.59 38.11
C VAL A 322 -120.26 117.71 37.99
N LEU A 323 -121.09 117.71 36.93
CA LEU A 323 -122.18 118.69 36.79
C LEU A 323 -123.26 118.49 37.86
N ILE A 324 -123.62 117.23 38.15
CA ILE A 324 -124.61 116.88 39.18
C ILE A 324 -124.09 117.22 40.58
N GLU A 325 -122.83 116.90 40.91
CA GLU A 325 -122.23 117.27 42.21
C GLU A 325 -122.27 118.78 42.48
N ARG A 326 -121.98 119.60 41.46
CA ARG A 326 -122.05 121.06 41.57
C ARG A 326 -123.46 121.61 41.78
N GLU A 327 -124.50 120.90 41.33
CA GLU A 327 -125.89 121.26 41.64
C GLU A 327 -126.25 120.91 43.08
N VAL A 328 -125.85 119.72 43.54
CA VAL A 328 -126.07 119.28 44.93
C VAL A 328 -125.40 120.21 45.94
N GLU A 329 -124.17 120.66 45.67
CA GLU A 329 -123.47 121.61 46.55
C GLU A 329 -124.16 122.98 46.66
N ARG A 330 -124.79 123.48 45.59
CA ARG A 330 -125.56 124.74 45.63
C ARG A 330 -126.80 124.59 46.50
N VAL A 331 -127.54 123.50 46.32
CA VAL A 331 -128.75 123.21 47.11
C VAL A 331 -128.40 123.06 48.60
N ASN A 332 -127.31 122.37 48.93
CA ASN A 332 -126.88 122.19 50.32
C ASN A 332 -126.46 123.51 50.98
N ARG A 333 -125.78 124.42 50.26
CA ARG A 333 -125.45 125.76 50.80
C ARG A 333 -126.70 126.58 51.11
N ASP A 334 -127.71 126.55 50.23
CA ASP A 334 -128.96 127.27 50.46
C ASP A 334 -129.75 126.69 51.64
N LEU A 335 -129.72 125.37 51.82
CA LEU A 335 -130.35 124.69 52.95
C LEU A 335 -129.68 125.07 54.29
N GLN A 336 -128.34 125.07 54.35
CA GLN A 336 -127.58 125.46 55.53
C GLN A 336 -127.83 126.92 55.93
N ARG A 337 -127.98 127.82 54.94
CA ARG A 337 -128.25 129.24 55.19
C ARG A 337 -129.62 129.45 55.84
N LYS A 338 -130.66 128.78 55.32
CA LYS A 338 -132.02 128.81 55.90
C LYS A 338 -132.05 128.24 57.32
N GLN A 339 -131.28 127.17 57.57
CA GLN A 339 -131.20 126.52 58.88
C GLN A 339 -130.49 127.40 59.93
N ALA A 340 -129.49 128.19 59.51
CA ALA A 340 -128.82 129.16 60.39
C ALA A 340 -129.73 130.34 60.77
N GLU A 341 -130.56 130.84 59.84
CA GLU A 341 -131.52 131.93 60.08
C GLU A 341 -132.62 131.51 61.06
N GLU A 342 -133.18 130.31 60.91
CA GLU A 342 -134.18 129.76 61.84
C GLU A 342 -133.60 129.54 63.26
N ASN A 343 -132.37 129.02 63.37
CA ASN A 343 -131.71 128.86 64.67
C ASN A 343 -131.46 130.20 65.39
N LEU A 344 -131.14 131.27 64.65
CA LEU A 344 -130.95 132.60 65.24
C LEU A 344 -132.27 133.17 65.80
N ARG A 345 -133.39 132.92 65.10
CA ARG A 345 -134.73 133.33 65.53
C ARG A 345 -135.15 132.60 66.80
N LEU A 346 -135.02 131.27 66.83
CA LEU A 346 -135.31 130.43 68.00
C LEU A 346 -134.48 130.84 69.23
N ALA A 347 -133.20 131.18 69.05
CA ALA A 347 -132.33 131.64 70.14
C ALA A 347 -132.78 132.99 70.75
N ARG A 348 -133.34 133.91 69.95
CA ARG A 348 -133.88 135.19 70.44
C ARG A 348 -135.18 134.99 71.22
N GLU A 349 -136.09 134.18 70.72
CA GLU A 349 -137.36 133.85 71.37
C GLU A 349 -137.11 133.18 72.74
N GLN A 350 -136.16 132.25 72.80
CA GLN A 350 -135.81 131.54 74.04
C GLN A 350 -135.14 132.45 75.09
N LYS A 351 -134.34 133.43 74.66
CA LYS A 351 -133.70 134.40 75.56
C LYS A 351 -134.72 135.37 76.17
N ALA A 352 -135.66 135.87 75.37
CA ALA A 352 -136.74 136.74 75.83
C ALA A 352 -137.67 136.04 76.84
N HIS A 353 -137.99 134.76 76.60
CA HIS A 353 -138.82 133.97 77.51
C HIS A 353 -138.13 133.68 78.85
N LYS A 354 -136.80 133.48 78.86
CA LYS A 354 -136.04 133.30 80.10
C LYS A 354 -135.95 134.58 80.93
N GLU A 355 -135.75 135.74 80.30
CA GLU A 355 -135.72 137.02 81.03
C GLU A 355 -137.05 137.35 81.70
N PHE A 356 -138.19 137.02 81.08
CA PHE A 356 -139.52 137.21 81.67
C PHE A 356 -139.74 136.34 82.92
N LEU A 357 -139.35 135.06 82.85
CA LEU A 357 -139.46 134.12 83.99
C LEU A 357 -138.63 134.56 85.20
N GLU A 358 -137.39 135.00 84.98
CA GLU A 358 -136.46 135.35 86.07
C GLU A 358 -136.76 136.71 86.73
N LYS A 359 -137.25 137.71 85.97
CA LYS A 359 -137.45 139.07 86.49
C LYS A 359 -138.85 139.36 87.03
N GLU A 360 -139.90 138.71 86.53
CA GLU A 360 -141.28 139.03 86.93
C GLU A 360 -141.98 137.95 87.76
N LEU A 361 -141.67 136.66 87.58
CA LEU A 361 -142.42 135.56 88.20
C LEU A 361 -141.77 135.00 89.47
N TYR A 362 -140.44 135.09 89.60
CA TYR A 362 -139.67 134.51 90.71
C TYR A 362 -139.11 135.54 91.69
N THR A 363 -139.91 136.54 92.05
CA THR A 363 -139.60 137.47 93.14
C THR A 363 -140.72 137.46 94.17
N ASN A 364 -140.44 136.95 95.37
CA ASN A 364 -141.33 136.99 96.55
C ASN A 364 -140.84 138.05 97.56
N PRO A 365 -141.14 139.35 97.37
CA PRO A 365 -140.88 140.39 98.36
C PRO A 365 -141.99 140.45 99.43
N PRO A 366 -141.66 140.35 100.73
CA PRO A 366 -142.62 140.39 101.83
C PRO A 366 -143.24 141.78 102.03
N THR A 367 -144.55 141.80 102.27
CA THR A 367 -145.37 143.01 102.37
C THR A 367 -145.26 143.69 103.74
N ALA A 368 -145.59 144.99 103.79
CA ALA A 368 -145.42 145.88 104.94
C ALA A 368 -146.02 145.41 106.29
N ALA A 369 -146.94 144.44 106.31
CA ALA A 369 -147.45 143.80 107.54
C ALA A 369 -146.36 143.06 108.35
N TYR A 370 -145.30 142.60 107.69
CA TYR A 370 -144.19 141.89 108.34
C TYR A 370 -143.39 142.79 109.31
N PHE A 371 -143.24 144.08 109.01
CA PHE A 371 -142.39 144.96 109.82
C PHE A 371 -143.13 145.71 110.92
N MET A 372 -144.47 145.75 110.91
CA MET A 372 -145.25 146.38 111.99
C MET A 372 -145.30 145.55 113.29
N GLN A 373 -144.65 144.38 113.34
CA GLN A 373 -144.61 143.50 114.52
C GLN A 373 -143.48 143.79 115.52
N PHE A 374 -142.47 144.60 115.16
CA PHE A 374 -141.29 144.77 116.00
C PHE A 374 -141.23 146.14 116.69
N ASN A 375 -140.98 146.10 118.00
CA ASN A 375 -140.63 147.23 118.87
C ASN A 375 -141.67 148.34 119.01
N THR A 376 -142.92 147.95 119.27
CA THR A 376 -143.94 148.81 119.89
C THR A 376 -143.97 148.72 121.42
N SER A 377 -143.06 148.00 122.06
CA SER A 377 -142.91 148.06 123.51
C SER A 377 -141.63 148.76 123.91
N SER A 378 -141.83 149.67 124.86
CA SER A 378 -140.83 150.55 125.44
C SER A 378 -140.02 149.88 126.56
N ARG A 379 -139.98 148.55 126.57
CA ARG A 379 -139.37 147.68 127.56
C ARG A 379 -138.85 146.43 126.88
#